data_AF-U2IPF2-F1
#
_entry.id   AF-U2IPF2-F1
#
_cell.length_a   1.000
_cell.length_b   1.000
_cell.length_c   1.000
_cell.angle_alpha   90.00
_cell.angle_beta   90.00
_cell.angle_gamma   90.00
#
_symmetry.space_group_name_H-M   'P 1'
#
loop_
_entity.id
_entity.type
_entity.pdbx_description
1 polymer ?
#
loop_
_entity_poly.entity_id
_entity_poly.type
_entity_poly.pdbx_seq_one_letter_code
_entity_poly.pdbx_strand_id
1 'polypeptide(L)'
;MEKIKVASLFCGCGGMDLGVLGGFSYLGKEYKKNPFEIVYSVDNDNYCTQIYNANFEHKCIVKDVRDIDINEIPDFDMLIGGFPCQSFSISAQNPPRLGYKDERGMLFFEMVKILKERQPRFFIAENVKGLLSANKGQAFPMIMSEFKAAGYTVVHKLLNASEYGVPQKRERVIIIGFRDFEDYHKFSYPAKVKQADRKVLRDVISQESDTDESLFFSEKAVAGMMAVRQKMNKGRAMQLDEPCNTISAHLAKVSLNSTDPVYMVGERYRRFSSREAARIQSFPDTFLFDSVSQIRQYKAIGNAVPPVMMWHIAHTLVKCVSKQAPLPLVHKYQSLEEEETNGEWIQLSLFEPKALYFSKHNRGTLIAYCSKAENKNIFRYMQFKYGISDSDIEEHPELLSISRLVLHDKERVIGYYIVESVGLDKAKGTKSKKPSLVYMLEGTNEPIPHISSTDINLVI
;
A
#
# COMPACT_ATOMS: atom_id res chain seq x y z
N MET A 1 25.55 8.56 0.00
CA MET A 1 24.47 8.42 1.00
C MET A 1 24.57 7.01 1.53
N GLU A 2 24.56 6.82 2.84
CA GLU A 2 24.56 5.47 3.42
C GLU A 2 23.31 4.74 2.94
N LYS A 3 23.45 3.49 2.48
CA LYS A 3 22.32 2.70 1.98
C LYS A 3 21.50 2.23 3.16
N ILE A 4 20.19 2.19 2.98
CA ILE A 4 19.24 1.62 3.94
C ILE A 4 19.28 0.10 3.79
N LYS A 5 19.64 -0.57 4.87
CA LYS A 5 19.77 -2.04 4.91
C LYS A 5 18.40 -2.70 5.07
N VAL A 6 18.15 -3.75 4.31
CA VAL A 6 16.86 -4.42 4.21
C VAL A 6 16.98 -5.89 4.57
N ALA A 7 16.13 -6.33 5.50
CA ALA A 7 15.84 -7.74 5.73
C ALA A 7 14.54 -8.12 5.03
N SER A 8 14.57 -9.18 4.23
CA SER A 8 13.45 -9.67 3.44
C SER A 8 13.00 -11.04 3.96
N LEU A 9 11.75 -11.14 4.40
CA LEU A 9 11.13 -12.39 4.83
C LEU A 9 10.11 -12.84 3.79
N PHE A 10 9.91 -14.15 3.65
CA PHE A 10 8.95 -14.70 2.68
C PHE A 10 9.24 -14.19 1.25
N CYS A 11 10.52 -14.15 0.88
CA CYS A 11 10.99 -13.46 -0.33
C CYS A 11 10.35 -14.01 -1.62
N GLY A 12 9.92 -15.28 -1.62
CA GLY A 12 9.54 -16.00 -2.82
C GLY A 12 10.66 -15.92 -3.86
N CYS A 13 10.31 -15.63 -5.12
CA CYS A 13 11.31 -15.37 -6.16
C CYS A 13 11.93 -13.96 -6.10
N GLY A 14 11.59 -13.11 -5.13
CA GLY A 14 12.18 -11.78 -4.98
C GLY A 14 11.47 -10.66 -5.74
N GLY A 15 10.17 -10.80 -6.02
CA GLY A 15 9.40 -9.74 -6.70
C GLY A 15 9.35 -8.43 -5.89
N MET A 16 9.20 -8.55 -4.57
CA MET A 16 9.24 -7.39 -3.66
C MET A 16 10.64 -6.78 -3.60
N ASP A 17 11.66 -7.63 -3.45
CA ASP A 17 13.08 -7.25 -3.39
C ASP A 17 13.53 -6.50 -4.65
N LEU A 18 13.18 -7.01 -5.84
CA LEU A 18 13.48 -6.34 -7.11
C LEU A 18 12.87 -4.93 -7.17
N GLY A 19 11.61 -4.80 -6.74
CA GLY A 19 10.95 -3.50 -6.68
C GLY A 19 11.60 -2.56 -5.68
N VAL A 20 11.95 -3.06 -4.49
CA VAL A 20 12.67 -2.28 -3.46
C VAL A 20 14.00 -1.78 -4.00
N LEU A 21 14.83 -2.66 -4.56
CA LEU A 21 16.14 -2.27 -5.09
C LEU A 21 16.03 -1.33 -6.31
N GLY A 22 15.07 -1.58 -7.20
CA GLY A 22 15.04 -0.95 -8.52
C GLY A 22 16.26 -1.36 -9.37
N GLY A 23 16.62 -0.53 -10.34
CA GLY A 23 17.73 -0.79 -11.26
C GLY A 23 17.36 -1.79 -12.37
N PHE A 24 16.12 -1.77 -12.84
CA PHE A 24 15.64 -2.65 -13.92
C PHE A 24 14.85 -1.87 -14.97
N SER A 25 14.76 -2.45 -16.17
CA SER A 25 13.98 -1.91 -17.28
C SER A 25 12.75 -2.76 -17.53
N TYR A 26 11.58 -2.14 -17.71
CA TYR A 26 10.36 -2.84 -18.03
C TYR A 26 9.53 -2.04 -19.03
N LEU A 27 9.17 -2.67 -20.16
CA LEU A 27 8.43 -2.06 -21.27
C LEU A 27 9.03 -0.71 -21.74
N GLY A 28 10.36 -0.66 -21.89
CA GLY A 28 11.09 0.51 -22.35
C GLY A 28 11.21 1.65 -21.33
N LYS A 29 10.78 1.42 -20.08
CA LYS A 29 10.89 2.38 -18.98
C LYS A 29 11.93 1.91 -17.97
N GLU A 30 12.84 2.79 -17.62
CA GLU A 30 13.85 2.57 -16.59
C GLU A 30 13.31 2.87 -15.19
N TYR A 31 13.43 1.88 -14.29
CA TYR A 31 13.11 1.99 -12.87
C TYR A 31 14.42 2.15 -12.10
N LYS A 32 14.76 3.39 -11.73
CA LYS A 32 16.08 3.73 -11.15
C LYS A 32 16.38 2.96 -9.87
N LYS A 33 17.66 2.73 -9.60
CA LYS A 33 18.12 2.12 -8.35
C LYS A 33 17.75 3.02 -7.16
N ASN A 34 17.12 2.42 -6.16
CA ASN A 34 16.84 3.08 -4.88
C ASN A 34 18.04 2.89 -3.93
N PRO A 35 18.22 3.73 -2.89
CA PRO A 35 19.30 3.62 -1.92
C PRO A 35 19.05 2.51 -0.87
N PHE A 36 18.54 1.37 -1.30
CA PHE A 36 18.29 0.19 -0.47
C PHE A 36 19.30 -0.92 -0.79
N GLU A 37 19.62 -1.74 0.20
CA GLU A 37 20.52 -2.89 0.08
C GLU A 37 19.95 -4.07 0.86
N ILE A 38 19.77 -5.22 0.20
CA ILE A 38 19.36 -6.44 0.90
C ILE A 38 20.57 -6.98 1.67
N VAL A 39 20.43 -7.13 2.98
CA VAL A 39 21.45 -7.73 3.87
C VAL A 39 21.02 -9.06 4.46
N TYR A 40 19.72 -9.38 4.37
CA TYR A 40 19.17 -10.65 4.80
C TYR A 40 17.96 -11.00 3.94
N SER A 41 17.85 -12.26 3.53
CA SER A 41 16.71 -12.77 2.76
C SER A 41 16.48 -14.24 3.08
N VAL A 42 15.22 -14.62 3.31
CA VAL A 42 14.84 -15.97 3.71
C VAL A 42 13.49 -16.38 3.14
N ASP A 43 13.43 -17.62 2.66
CA ASP A 43 12.19 -18.28 2.23
C ASP A 43 12.31 -19.80 2.46
N ASN A 44 11.20 -20.49 2.73
CA ASN A 44 11.24 -21.93 2.98
C ASN A 44 11.06 -22.77 1.71
N ASP A 45 10.71 -22.17 0.57
CA ASP A 45 10.59 -22.87 -0.71
C ASP A 45 11.93 -22.84 -1.46
N ASN A 46 12.65 -23.96 -1.43
CA ASN A 46 13.92 -24.14 -2.14
C ASN A 46 13.84 -23.72 -3.62
N TYR A 47 12.72 -23.96 -4.32
CA TYR A 47 12.59 -23.58 -5.73
C TYR A 47 12.50 -22.06 -5.91
N CYS A 48 11.81 -21.37 -5.00
CA CYS A 48 11.77 -19.91 -4.97
C CYS A 48 13.16 -19.33 -4.72
N THR A 49 13.92 -19.88 -3.76
CA THR A 49 15.28 -19.41 -3.47
C THR A 49 16.26 -19.68 -4.60
N GLN A 50 16.10 -20.76 -5.38
CA GLN A 50 16.91 -21.01 -6.58
C GLN A 50 16.67 -19.95 -7.66
N ILE A 51 15.41 -19.52 -7.84
CA ILE A 51 15.10 -18.40 -8.73
C ILE A 51 15.72 -17.10 -8.17
N TYR A 52 15.51 -16.81 -6.88
CA TYR A 52 16.08 -15.63 -6.24
C TYR A 52 17.60 -15.56 -6.41
N ASN A 53 18.30 -16.65 -6.10
CA ASN A 53 19.76 -16.71 -6.10
C ASN A 53 20.38 -16.63 -7.51
N ALA A 54 19.59 -16.85 -8.56
CA ALA A 54 20.01 -16.62 -9.94
C ALA A 54 19.96 -15.12 -10.34
N ASN A 55 19.27 -14.26 -9.59
CA ASN A 55 18.97 -12.88 -9.98
C ASN A 55 19.57 -11.81 -9.04
N PHE A 56 19.83 -12.15 -7.78
CA PHE A 56 20.32 -11.18 -6.78
C PHE A 56 21.78 -11.46 -6.37
N GLU A 57 22.52 -10.39 -6.09
CA GLU A 57 23.88 -10.48 -5.53
C GLU A 57 23.85 -11.12 -4.14
N HIS A 58 23.03 -10.55 -3.23
CA HIS A 58 22.73 -11.15 -1.93
C HIS A 58 21.90 -12.43 -2.12
N LYS A 59 22.21 -13.48 -1.37
CA LYS A 59 21.58 -14.80 -1.53
C LYS A 59 20.50 -15.04 -0.47
N CYS A 60 19.37 -15.57 -0.93
CA CYS A 60 18.28 -16.05 -0.11
C CYS A 60 18.61 -17.40 0.52
N ILE A 61 18.39 -17.47 1.83
CA ILE A 61 18.59 -18.64 2.66
C ILE A 61 17.32 -19.49 2.61
N VAL A 62 17.48 -20.80 2.39
CA VAL A 62 16.37 -21.76 2.51
C VAL A 62 16.17 -22.09 3.98
N LYS A 63 15.21 -21.44 4.63
CA LYS A 63 14.93 -21.66 6.06
C LYS A 63 13.47 -21.31 6.37
N ASP A 64 12.88 -22.02 7.32
CA ASP A 64 11.59 -21.60 7.87
C ASP A 64 11.78 -20.40 8.79
N VAL A 65 10.90 -19.40 8.71
CA VAL A 65 11.02 -18.19 9.52
C VAL A 65 10.90 -18.47 11.02
N ARG A 66 10.24 -19.57 11.41
CA ARG A 66 10.12 -20.03 12.80
C ARG A 66 11.45 -20.49 13.40
N ASP A 67 12.39 -20.89 12.56
CA ASP A 67 13.69 -21.44 12.96
C ASP A 67 14.80 -20.38 12.93
N ILE A 68 14.47 -19.11 12.61
CA ILE A 68 15.44 -18.03 12.54
C ILE A 68 15.90 -17.66 13.95
N ASP A 69 17.22 -17.66 14.17
CA ASP A 69 17.81 -16.95 15.30
C ASP A 69 17.90 -15.47 14.93
N ILE A 70 17.19 -14.63 15.67
CA ILE A 70 17.09 -13.20 15.41
C ILE A 70 18.45 -12.53 15.55
N ASN A 71 19.37 -13.09 16.35
CA ASN A 71 20.72 -12.56 16.54
C ASN A 71 21.62 -12.80 15.32
N GLU A 72 21.30 -13.79 14.48
CA GLU A 72 22.06 -14.08 13.24
C GLU A 72 21.69 -13.12 12.10
N ILE A 73 20.58 -12.38 12.22
CA ILE A 73 20.18 -11.40 11.21
C ILE A 73 21.11 -10.17 11.35
N PRO A 74 21.86 -9.77 10.31
CA PRO A 74 22.66 -8.54 10.34
C PRO A 74 21.79 -7.32 10.65
N ASP A 75 22.39 -6.23 11.15
CA ASP A 75 21.61 -4.99 11.39
C ASP A 75 20.95 -4.47 10.12
N PHE A 76 19.67 -4.12 10.24
CA PHE A 76 18.85 -3.65 9.14
C PHE A 76 17.93 -2.51 9.58
N ASP A 77 17.61 -1.63 8.62
CA ASP A 77 16.77 -0.46 8.81
C ASP A 77 15.33 -0.70 8.36
N MET A 78 15.12 -1.67 7.46
CA MET A 78 13.82 -2.00 6.89
C MET A 78 13.55 -3.50 6.90
N LEU A 79 12.37 -3.89 7.38
CA LEU A 79 11.86 -5.26 7.20
C LEU A 79 10.81 -5.29 6.09
N ILE A 80 10.93 -6.20 5.13
CA ILE A 80 9.90 -6.41 4.10
C ILE A 80 9.41 -7.85 4.11
N GLY A 81 8.14 -8.10 3.76
CA GLY A 81 7.65 -9.46 3.55
C GLY A 81 6.17 -9.60 3.22
N GLY A 82 5.86 -10.56 2.34
CA GLY A 82 4.49 -10.96 2.02
C GLY A 82 4.10 -12.21 2.82
N PHE A 83 3.54 -12.03 4.03
CA PHE A 83 3.21 -13.17 4.88
C PHE A 83 2.00 -13.95 4.33
N PRO A 84 1.98 -15.29 4.45
CA PRO A 84 0.93 -16.11 3.84
C PRO A 84 -0.46 -15.84 4.44
N CYS A 85 -1.46 -15.65 3.56
CA CYS A 85 -2.85 -15.32 3.91
C CYS A 85 -3.70 -16.52 4.38
N GLN A 86 -3.28 -17.75 4.11
CA GLN A 86 -4.17 -18.94 4.05
C GLN A 86 -4.80 -19.38 5.38
N SER A 87 -4.45 -18.72 6.48
CA SER A 87 -4.53 -19.24 7.84
C SER A 87 -5.24 -18.30 8.83
N PHE A 88 -5.67 -17.13 8.39
CA PHE A 88 -6.44 -16.22 9.25
C PHE A 88 -7.89 -16.66 9.46
N SER A 89 -8.31 -17.83 8.98
CA SER A 89 -9.67 -18.35 9.13
C SER A 89 -9.92 -19.08 10.46
N ILE A 90 -8.90 -19.39 11.28
CA ILE A 90 -9.01 -20.35 12.41
C ILE A 90 -8.93 -19.72 13.83
N SER A 91 -8.54 -18.45 14.00
CA SER A 91 -8.22 -17.90 15.35
C SER A 91 -9.41 -17.50 16.26
N ALA A 92 -10.65 -17.94 15.98
CA ALA A 92 -11.86 -17.49 16.69
C ALA A 92 -12.66 -18.63 17.38
N GLN A 93 -11.99 -19.59 18.02
CA GLN A 93 -12.64 -20.45 19.02
C GLN A 93 -12.18 -20.04 20.43
N ASN A 94 -13.14 -19.81 21.33
CA ASN A 94 -12.92 -19.60 22.76
C ASN A 94 -13.40 -20.85 23.53
N PRO A 95 -12.58 -21.47 24.41
CA PRO A 95 -11.21 -21.06 24.72
C PRO A 95 -10.28 -21.27 23.52
N PRO A 96 -9.20 -20.49 23.38
CA PRO A 96 -8.21 -20.71 22.35
C PRO A 96 -7.63 -22.11 22.56
N ARG A 97 -8.08 -23.06 21.73
CA ARG A 97 -7.47 -24.37 21.69
C ARG A 97 -6.07 -24.16 21.09
N LEU A 98 -5.05 -24.15 21.95
CA LEU A 98 -3.64 -24.39 21.60
C LEU A 98 -3.43 -25.85 21.11
N GLY A 99 -4.35 -26.31 20.27
CA GLY A 99 -4.38 -27.63 19.67
C GLY A 99 -4.08 -27.51 18.19
N TYR A 100 -2.79 -27.54 17.85
CA TYR A 100 -2.23 -28.16 16.66
C TYR A 100 -3.16 -28.20 15.41
N LYS A 101 -3.16 -27.14 14.58
CA LYS A 101 -3.36 -27.15 13.10
C LYS A 101 -3.78 -25.79 12.51
N ASP A 102 -3.00 -24.74 12.70
CA ASP A 102 -2.81 -23.78 11.61
C ASP A 102 -1.42 -23.13 11.63
N GLU A 103 -0.41 -23.95 11.31
CA GLU A 103 1.01 -23.60 11.33
C GLU A 103 1.36 -22.39 10.45
N ARG A 104 0.52 -22.05 9.44
CA ARG A 104 0.79 -20.93 8.53
C ARG A 104 0.29 -19.59 9.08
N GLY A 105 -0.65 -19.58 10.03
CA GLY A 105 -1.20 -18.35 10.64
C GLY A 105 -0.27 -17.76 11.68
N MET A 106 0.64 -18.58 12.18
CA MET A 106 1.68 -18.21 13.12
C MET A 106 2.83 -17.43 12.48
N LEU A 107 3.00 -17.51 11.15
CA LEU A 107 4.12 -16.89 10.45
C LEU A 107 4.09 -15.36 10.48
N PHE A 108 2.89 -14.77 10.60
CA PHE A 108 2.74 -13.33 10.88
C PHE A 108 3.35 -12.95 12.24
N PHE A 109 3.17 -13.77 13.28
CA PHE A 109 3.72 -13.49 14.59
C PHE A 109 5.25 -13.58 14.62
N GLU A 110 5.87 -14.41 13.77
CA GLU A 110 7.33 -14.42 13.62
C GLU A 110 7.86 -13.09 13.05
N MET A 111 7.15 -12.51 12.09
CA MET A 111 7.47 -11.15 11.60
C MET A 111 7.32 -10.12 12.73
N VAL A 112 6.22 -10.16 13.49
CA VAL A 112 5.98 -9.24 14.62
C VAL A 112 7.05 -9.40 15.71
N LYS A 113 7.51 -10.62 15.98
CA LYS A 113 8.59 -10.91 16.94
C LYS A 113 9.89 -10.22 16.52
N ILE A 114 10.29 -10.36 15.25
CA ILE A 114 11.47 -9.67 14.70
C ILE A 114 11.31 -8.15 14.81
N LEU A 115 10.13 -7.61 14.49
CA LEU A 115 9.85 -6.17 14.63
C LEU A 115 9.99 -5.68 16.08
N LYS A 116 9.40 -6.42 17.04
CA LYS A 116 9.48 -6.10 18.48
C LYS A 116 10.93 -6.06 18.97
N GLU A 117 11.75 -7.02 18.55
CA GLU A 117 13.13 -7.18 19.04
C GLU A 117 14.14 -6.28 18.32
N ARG A 118 14.04 -6.15 16.99
CA ARG A 118 15.03 -5.41 16.18
C ARG A 118 14.65 -3.97 15.91
N GLN A 119 13.39 -3.60 16.09
CA GLN A 119 12.88 -2.24 15.94
C GLN A 119 13.44 -1.52 14.68
N PRO A 120 13.38 -2.08 13.46
CA PRO A 120 13.79 -1.36 12.24
C PRO A 120 13.03 -0.04 12.09
N ARG A 121 13.64 0.92 11.38
CA ARG A 121 13.07 2.26 11.13
C ARG A 121 11.71 2.20 10.44
N PHE A 122 11.54 1.28 9.49
CA PHE A 122 10.25 1.01 8.84
C PHE A 122 10.07 -0.47 8.48
N PHE A 123 8.83 -0.88 8.23
CA PHE A 123 8.54 -2.17 7.62
C PHE A 123 7.50 -2.06 6.51
N ILE A 124 7.52 -3.02 5.58
CA ILE A 124 6.50 -3.20 4.55
C ILE A 124 5.97 -4.62 4.61
N ALA A 125 4.68 -4.76 4.90
CA ALA A 125 3.99 -6.03 4.86
C ALA A 125 2.97 -6.05 3.72
N GLU A 126 2.93 -7.15 2.96
CA GLU A 126 1.96 -7.34 1.88
C GLU A 126 1.01 -8.49 2.18
N ASN A 127 -0.25 -8.32 1.75
CA ASN A 127 -1.21 -9.42 1.73
C ASN A 127 -2.27 -9.26 0.63
N VAL A 128 -3.06 -10.31 0.38
CA VAL A 128 -4.16 -10.29 -0.58
C VAL A 128 -5.35 -9.46 -0.06
N LYS A 129 -6.16 -8.91 -0.98
CA LYS A 129 -7.39 -8.16 -0.65
C LYS A 129 -8.33 -8.90 0.32
N GLY A 130 -8.38 -10.23 0.21
CA GLY A 130 -9.20 -11.08 1.09
C GLY A 130 -8.87 -10.96 2.58
N LEU A 131 -7.68 -10.45 2.95
CA LEU A 131 -7.31 -10.21 4.34
C LEU A 131 -8.30 -9.28 5.06
N LEU A 132 -8.82 -8.27 4.35
CA LEU A 132 -9.72 -7.26 4.93
C LEU A 132 -11.06 -7.84 5.41
N SER A 133 -11.50 -8.96 4.81
CA SER A 133 -12.75 -9.64 5.17
C SER A 133 -12.52 -10.99 5.85
N ALA A 134 -11.26 -11.40 6.04
CA ALA A 134 -10.91 -12.67 6.69
C ALA A 134 -11.42 -12.71 8.14
N ASN A 135 -11.80 -13.92 8.59
CA ASN A 135 -12.39 -14.15 9.92
C ASN A 135 -13.57 -13.21 10.24
N LYS A 136 -14.51 -13.04 9.30
CA LYS A 136 -15.64 -12.11 9.44
C LYS A 136 -15.18 -10.66 9.73
N GLY A 137 -14.03 -10.26 9.18
CA GLY A 137 -13.44 -8.94 9.35
C GLY A 137 -12.61 -8.75 10.63
N GLN A 138 -12.39 -9.79 11.45
CA GLN A 138 -11.65 -9.69 12.71
C GLN A 138 -10.12 -9.82 12.56
N ALA A 139 -9.65 -10.48 11.50
CA ALA A 139 -8.22 -10.73 11.32
C ALA A 139 -7.41 -9.44 11.09
N PHE A 140 -7.91 -8.56 10.24
CA PHE A 140 -7.20 -7.33 9.87
C PHE A 140 -7.01 -6.36 11.06
N PRO A 141 -8.03 -6.06 11.89
CA PRO A 141 -7.84 -5.27 13.11
C PRO A 141 -6.80 -5.86 14.07
N MET A 142 -6.76 -7.19 14.24
CA MET A 142 -5.78 -7.87 15.08
C MET A 142 -4.36 -7.69 14.55
N ILE A 143 -4.15 -7.87 13.25
CA ILE A 143 -2.85 -7.63 12.60
C ILE A 143 -2.37 -6.20 12.83
N MET A 144 -3.26 -5.21 12.63
CA MET A 144 -2.93 -3.81 12.85
C MET A 144 -2.62 -3.52 14.32
N SER A 145 -3.33 -4.16 15.28
CA SER A 145 -3.02 -3.99 16.70
C SER A 145 -1.68 -4.60 17.09
N GLU A 146 -1.29 -5.75 16.52
CA GLU A 146 0.01 -6.38 16.80
C GLU A 146 1.18 -5.56 16.27
N PHE A 147 1.04 -4.97 15.07
CA PHE A 147 2.06 -4.05 14.55
C PHE A 147 2.16 -2.77 15.40
N LYS A 148 1.04 -2.21 15.87
CA LYS A 148 1.04 -1.07 16.80
C LYS A 148 1.67 -1.42 18.13
N ALA A 149 1.33 -2.59 18.69
CA ALA A 149 1.93 -3.12 19.91
C ALA A 149 3.43 -3.45 19.75
N ALA A 150 3.91 -3.61 18.52
CA ALA A 150 5.33 -3.71 18.22
C ALA A 150 6.05 -2.36 18.18
N GLY A 151 5.38 -1.24 18.44
CA GLY A 151 5.98 0.10 18.53
C GLY A 151 5.90 0.95 17.27
N TYR A 152 5.02 0.60 16.32
CA TYR A 152 4.93 1.29 15.02
C TYR A 152 3.67 2.14 14.87
N THR A 153 3.82 3.30 14.23
CA THR A 153 2.70 3.97 13.57
C THR A 153 2.44 3.29 12.23
N VAL A 154 1.23 2.77 12.05
CA VAL A 154 0.92 1.86 10.92
C VAL A 154 -0.15 2.46 10.02
N VAL A 155 0.13 2.49 8.72
CA VAL A 155 -0.83 2.83 7.67
C VAL A 155 -1.02 1.66 6.72
N HIS A 156 -2.16 1.62 6.04
CA HIS A 156 -2.43 0.60 5.02
C HIS A 156 -3.17 1.20 3.83
N LYS A 157 -3.03 0.57 2.66
CA LYS A 157 -3.81 0.93 1.47
C LYS A 157 -4.03 -0.29 0.58
N LEU A 158 -5.23 -0.40 0.01
CA LEU A 158 -5.51 -1.34 -1.06
C LEU A 158 -5.01 -0.75 -2.38
N LEU A 159 -3.99 -1.37 -2.98
CA LEU A 159 -3.40 -0.93 -4.24
C LEU A 159 -3.73 -1.92 -5.35
N ASN A 160 -4.08 -1.40 -6.53
CA ASN A 160 -4.22 -2.20 -7.74
C ASN A 160 -3.04 -1.95 -8.66
N ALA A 161 -2.28 -3.02 -8.98
CA ALA A 161 -1.09 -2.93 -9.82
C ALA A 161 -1.33 -2.24 -11.19
N SER A 162 -2.54 -2.35 -11.76
CA SER A 162 -2.90 -1.67 -13.01
C SER A 162 -2.86 -0.15 -12.94
N GLU A 163 -2.91 0.42 -11.73
CA GLU A 163 -2.81 1.86 -11.51
C GLU A 163 -1.36 2.36 -11.41
N TYR A 164 -0.39 1.44 -11.52
CA TYR A 164 1.04 1.69 -11.34
C TYR A 164 1.88 1.25 -12.56
N GLY A 165 1.27 1.06 -13.73
CA GLY A 165 2.00 0.69 -14.96
C GLY A 165 2.22 -0.81 -15.13
N VAL A 166 1.52 -1.65 -14.36
CA VAL A 166 1.52 -3.12 -14.53
C VAL A 166 0.31 -3.55 -15.35
N PRO A 167 0.44 -4.39 -16.38
CA PRO A 167 -0.69 -4.84 -17.20
C PRO A 167 -1.51 -5.96 -16.51
N GLN A 168 -1.86 -5.75 -15.23
CA GLN A 168 -2.57 -6.73 -14.41
C GLN A 168 -3.48 -6.08 -13.36
N LYS A 169 -4.74 -6.51 -13.31
CA LYS A 169 -5.70 -6.23 -12.23
C LYS A 169 -5.33 -7.11 -11.03
N ARG A 170 -4.45 -6.61 -10.17
CA ARG A 170 -3.97 -7.30 -8.96
C ARG A 170 -4.07 -6.37 -7.77
N GLU A 171 -5.09 -6.59 -6.95
CA GLU A 171 -5.34 -5.83 -5.74
C GLU A 171 -4.61 -6.46 -4.54
N ARG A 172 -3.82 -5.66 -3.82
CA ARG A 172 -3.07 -6.08 -2.62
C ARG A 172 -3.17 -5.04 -1.51
N VAL A 173 -3.27 -5.52 -0.28
CA VAL A 173 -3.19 -4.69 0.91
C VAL A 173 -1.71 -4.50 1.20
N ILE A 174 -1.26 -3.26 1.09
CA ILE A 174 0.10 -2.87 1.47
C ILE A 174 -0.01 -2.19 2.83
N ILE A 175 0.75 -2.67 3.81
CA ILE A 175 0.82 -2.16 5.17
C ILE A 175 2.24 -1.64 5.37
N ILE A 176 2.37 -0.42 5.88
CA ILE A 176 3.67 0.19 6.17
C ILE A 176 3.65 0.69 7.61
N GLY A 177 4.67 0.31 8.37
CA GLY A 177 4.88 0.81 9.72
C GLY A 177 6.12 1.69 9.80
N PHE A 178 6.02 2.74 10.61
CA PHE A 178 7.10 3.67 10.92
C PHE A 178 7.37 3.64 12.41
N ARG A 179 8.63 3.44 12.79
CA ARG A 179 9.06 3.55 14.19
C ARG A 179 9.05 5.02 14.63
N ASP A 180 9.56 5.89 13.75
CA ASP A 180 9.74 7.31 13.99
C ASP A 180 8.62 8.12 13.31
N PHE A 181 7.97 9.01 14.07
CA PHE A 181 6.81 9.79 13.61
C PHE A 181 7.16 10.79 12.49
N GLU A 182 8.39 11.29 12.47
CA GLU A 182 8.89 12.18 11.41
C GLU A 182 8.85 11.51 10.03
N ASP A 183 9.19 10.21 9.96
CA ASP A 183 9.13 9.46 8.71
C ASP A 183 7.70 9.25 8.26
N TYR A 184 6.82 8.90 9.20
CA TYR A 184 5.39 8.79 8.95
C TYR A 184 4.82 10.09 8.36
N HIS A 185 5.22 11.24 8.89
CA HIS A 185 4.75 12.55 8.41
C HIS A 185 5.21 12.91 7.00
N LYS A 186 6.40 12.44 6.59
CA LYS A 186 6.93 12.62 5.23
C LYS A 186 6.31 11.63 4.24
N PHE A 187 5.73 10.55 4.74
CA PHE A 187 5.24 9.47 3.90
C PHE A 187 3.90 9.78 3.23
N SER A 188 3.80 9.34 1.98
CA SER A 188 2.54 9.18 1.27
C SER A 188 2.64 7.95 0.36
N TYR A 189 1.53 7.23 0.22
CA TYR A 189 1.43 6.18 -0.79
C TYR A 189 1.66 6.75 -2.19
N PRO A 190 2.26 5.99 -3.13
CA PRO A 190 2.53 6.48 -4.46
C PRO A 190 1.24 6.93 -5.17
N ALA A 191 1.34 8.08 -5.83
CA ALA A 191 0.32 8.52 -6.76
C ALA A 191 0.18 7.51 -7.91
N LYS A 192 -1.04 7.37 -8.42
CA LYS A 192 -1.33 6.55 -9.60
C LYS A 192 -0.60 7.12 -10.81
N VAL A 193 -0.17 6.27 -11.73
CA VAL A 193 0.37 6.74 -13.02
C VAL A 193 -0.74 7.38 -13.85
N LYS A 194 -0.37 8.24 -14.80
CA LYS A 194 -1.35 8.84 -15.72
C LYS A 194 -2.02 7.74 -16.55
N GLN A 195 -3.24 8.00 -17.02
CA GLN A 195 -3.98 7.04 -17.83
C GLN A 195 -3.19 6.56 -19.06
N ALA A 196 -2.44 7.47 -19.71
CA ALA A 196 -1.58 7.16 -20.86
C ALA A 196 -0.37 6.26 -20.51
N ASP A 197 0.03 6.20 -19.25
CA ASP A 197 1.14 5.37 -18.77
C ASP A 197 0.67 3.98 -18.28
N ARG A 198 -0.65 3.73 -18.26
CA ARG A 198 -1.20 2.42 -17.91
C ARG A 198 -0.88 1.42 -19.01
N LYS A 199 -0.65 0.18 -18.60
CA LYS A 199 -0.29 -0.93 -19.49
C LYS A 199 -1.42 -1.94 -19.56
N VAL A 200 -1.51 -2.61 -20.70
CA VAL A 200 -2.55 -3.59 -21.02
C VAL A 200 -1.91 -4.90 -21.47
N LEU A 201 -2.71 -5.95 -21.62
CA LEU A 201 -2.19 -7.28 -21.95
C LEU A 201 -1.40 -7.29 -23.28
N ARG A 202 -1.82 -6.49 -24.27
CA ARG A 202 -1.13 -6.42 -25.56
C ARG A 202 0.33 -6.00 -25.48
N ASP A 203 0.70 -5.27 -24.42
CA ASP A 203 2.07 -4.76 -24.25
C ASP A 203 3.05 -5.87 -23.88
N VAL A 204 2.56 -7.03 -23.43
CA VAL A 204 3.39 -8.09 -22.84
C VAL A 204 3.19 -9.47 -23.45
N ILE A 205 2.15 -9.66 -24.25
CA ILE A 205 1.87 -10.95 -24.89
C ILE A 205 2.81 -11.17 -26.08
N SER A 206 3.27 -12.41 -26.27
CA SER A 206 4.21 -12.75 -27.35
C SER A 206 3.51 -13.48 -28.48
N GLN A 207 3.73 -13.04 -29.71
CA GLN A 207 3.27 -13.76 -30.91
C GLN A 207 3.96 -15.12 -31.07
N GLU A 208 5.18 -15.28 -30.56
CA GLU A 208 5.89 -16.56 -30.59
C GLU A 208 5.12 -17.63 -29.80
N SER A 209 4.52 -17.25 -28.66
CA SER A 209 3.70 -18.15 -27.83
C SER A 209 2.42 -18.61 -28.55
N ASP A 210 1.96 -17.88 -29.57
CA ASP A 210 0.76 -18.25 -30.33
C ASP A 210 1.02 -19.44 -31.28
N THR A 211 2.29 -19.80 -31.47
CA THR A 211 2.72 -20.97 -32.25
C THR A 211 3.14 -22.17 -31.39
N ASP A 212 3.20 -22.02 -30.07
CA ASP A 212 3.55 -23.11 -29.14
C ASP A 212 2.34 -23.96 -28.78
N GLU A 213 2.20 -25.09 -29.48
CA GLU A 213 1.13 -26.07 -29.29
C GLU A 213 1.03 -26.60 -27.85
N SER A 214 2.12 -26.59 -27.08
CA SER A 214 2.11 -27.07 -25.69
C SER A 214 1.30 -26.18 -24.75
N LEU A 215 1.06 -24.92 -25.14
CA LEU A 215 0.27 -23.97 -24.36
C LEU A 215 -1.24 -24.11 -24.61
N PHE A 216 -1.64 -24.73 -25.71
CA PHE A 216 -3.05 -24.83 -26.11
C PHE A 216 -3.79 -25.93 -25.33
N PHE A 217 -5.05 -25.66 -25.01
CA PHE A 217 -5.94 -26.67 -24.46
C PHE A 217 -6.39 -27.64 -25.56
N SER A 218 -6.51 -28.92 -25.22
CA SER A 218 -7.06 -29.93 -26.13
C SER A 218 -8.47 -29.55 -26.60
N GLU A 219 -8.83 -29.93 -27.83
CA GLU A 219 -10.17 -29.71 -28.40
C GLU A 219 -11.29 -30.25 -27.50
N LYS A 220 -11.07 -31.42 -26.89
CA LYS A 220 -12.01 -32.01 -25.92
C LYS A 220 -12.28 -31.09 -24.72
N ALA A 221 -11.25 -30.42 -24.21
CA ALA A 221 -11.39 -29.48 -23.10
C ALA A 221 -12.14 -28.21 -23.54
N VAL A 222 -11.89 -27.71 -24.75
CA VAL A 222 -12.58 -26.55 -25.32
C VAL A 222 -14.06 -26.87 -25.55
N ALA A 223 -14.36 -27.98 -26.22
CA ALA A 223 -15.74 -28.44 -26.46
C ALA A 223 -16.51 -28.64 -25.14
N GLY A 224 -15.87 -29.28 -24.15
CA GLY A 224 -16.45 -29.46 -22.82
C GLY A 224 -16.76 -28.14 -22.11
N MET A 225 -15.91 -27.12 -22.25
CA MET A 225 -16.17 -25.79 -21.70
C MET A 225 -17.31 -25.09 -22.44
N MET A 226 -17.31 -25.12 -23.78
CA MET A 226 -18.33 -24.47 -24.62
C MET A 226 -19.73 -25.01 -24.32
N ALA A 227 -19.87 -26.32 -24.09
CA ALA A 227 -21.14 -26.95 -23.73
C ALA A 227 -21.77 -26.42 -22.42
N VAL A 228 -20.97 -25.84 -21.52
CA VAL A 228 -21.43 -25.34 -20.21
C VAL A 228 -21.23 -23.83 -20.01
N ARG A 229 -20.69 -23.13 -21.02
CA ARG A 229 -20.29 -21.72 -20.95
C ARG A 229 -21.44 -20.77 -20.61
N GLN A 230 -22.65 -21.04 -21.10
CA GLN A 230 -23.82 -20.19 -20.79
C GLN A 230 -24.29 -20.31 -19.33
N LYS A 231 -23.93 -21.39 -18.63
CA LYS A 231 -24.35 -21.65 -17.25
C LYS A 231 -23.31 -21.21 -16.21
N MET A 232 -22.07 -20.93 -16.61
CA MET A 232 -20.96 -20.63 -15.70
C MET A 232 -19.98 -19.61 -16.29
N ASN A 233 -19.43 -18.72 -15.47
CA ASN A 233 -18.40 -17.75 -15.85
C ASN A 233 -17.03 -18.41 -16.13
N LYS A 234 -16.94 -19.14 -17.25
CA LYS A 234 -15.83 -20.02 -17.68
C LYS A 234 -15.13 -19.52 -18.94
N GLY A 235 -13.93 -20.04 -19.19
CA GLY A 235 -13.15 -19.72 -20.40
C GLY A 235 -12.70 -18.27 -20.44
N ARG A 236 -12.33 -17.70 -19.28
CA ARG A 236 -11.98 -16.28 -18.99
C ARG A 236 -10.86 -15.73 -19.89
N ALA A 237 -11.14 -15.64 -21.18
CA ALA A 237 -10.27 -15.10 -22.20
C ALA A 237 -10.06 -13.62 -21.93
N MET A 238 -8.79 -13.23 -21.85
CA MET A 238 -8.43 -11.85 -21.62
C MET A 238 -8.51 -11.04 -22.90
N GLN A 239 -8.92 -9.79 -22.77
CA GLN A 239 -8.90 -8.80 -23.84
C GLN A 239 -7.53 -8.15 -23.92
N LEU A 240 -7.04 -7.89 -25.14
CA LEU A 240 -5.72 -7.31 -25.37
C LEU A 240 -5.60 -5.87 -24.85
N ASP A 241 -6.66 -5.08 -25.01
CA ASP A 241 -6.70 -3.66 -24.63
C ASP A 241 -7.10 -3.45 -23.15
N GLU A 242 -7.16 -4.52 -22.36
CA GLU A 242 -7.37 -4.45 -20.92
C GLU A 242 -6.18 -5.03 -20.14
N PRO A 243 -5.98 -4.62 -18.87
CA PRO A 243 -5.05 -5.31 -18.00
C PRO A 243 -5.50 -6.76 -17.75
N CYS A 244 -4.54 -7.69 -17.67
CA CYS A 244 -4.79 -9.10 -17.40
C CYS A 244 -5.47 -9.29 -16.03
N ASN A 245 -6.27 -10.34 -15.83
CA ASN A 245 -6.69 -10.70 -14.48
C ASN A 245 -5.48 -11.21 -13.66
N THR A 246 -5.66 -11.30 -12.34
CA THR A 246 -4.59 -11.73 -11.43
C THR A 246 -3.98 -13.08 -11.85
N ILE A 247 -2.66 -13.12 -12.02
CA ILE A 247 -1.90 -14.36 -12.20
C ILE A 247 -1.82 -15.08 -10.84
N SER A 248 -2.40 -16.27 -10.75
CA SER A 248 -2.40 -17.08 -9.53
C SER A 248 -1.22 -18.07 -9.50
N ALA A 249 -0.85 -18.55 -8.31
CA ALA A 249 0.16 -19.60 -8.16
C ALA A 249 -0.30 -20.97 -8.68
N HIS A 250 -1.57 -21.11 -9.08
CA HIS A 250 -2.13 -22.33 -9.67
C HIS A 250 -2.07 -22.32 -11.20
N LEU A 251 -1.38 -21.37 -11.83
CA LEU A 251 -1.34 -21.26 -13.29
C LEU A 251 -0.85 -22.55 -13.98
N ALA A 252 0.04 -23.31 -13.34
CA ALA A 252 0.46 -24.62 -13.83
C ALA A 252 -0.70 -25.65 -14.00
N LYS A 253 -1.79 -25.46 -13.26
CA LYS A 253 -3.01 -26.28 -13.27
C LYS A 253 -4.20 -25.53 -13.89
N VAL A 254 -3.96 -24.45 -14.65
CA VAL A 254 -5.06 -23.72 -15.31
C VAL A 254 -5.92 -24.71 -16.06
N SER A 255 -7.22 -24.61 -15.82
CA SER A 255 -8.24 -25.23 -16.65
C SER A 255 -9.18 -24.15 -17.17
N LEU A 256 -9.84 -24.42 -18.29
CA LEU A 256 -10.88 -23.53 -18.82
C LEU A 256 -12.09 -23.38 -17.87
N ASN A 257 -12.15 -24.21 -16.82
CA ASN A 257 -13.15 -24.17 -15.77
C ASN A 257 -12.70 -23.39 -14.52
N SER A 258 -11.42 -22.99 -14.45
CA SER A 258 -10.84 -22.28 -13.32
C SER A 258 -11.04 -20.76 -13.42
N THR A 259 -10.66 -20.06 -12.36
CA THR A 259 -10.68 -18.59 -12.31
C THR A 259 -9.48 -17.94 -12.99
N ASP A 260 -8.49 -18.74 -13.40
CA ASP A 260 -7.25 -18.26 -13.97
C ASP A 260 -7.45 -17.68 -15.38
N PRO A 261 -6.69 -16.63 -15.74
CA PRO A 261 -6.82 -16.01 -17.04
C PRO A 261 -6.21 -16.90 -18.15
N VAL A 262 -6.86 -16.89 -19.31
CA VAL A 262 -6.40 -17.58 -20.52
C VAL A 262 -6.38 -16.61 -21.70
N TYR A 263 -5.71 -16.98 -22.78
CA TYR A 263 -5.71 -16.23 -24.03
C TYR A 263 -6.34 -17.04 -25.16
N MET A 264 -6.88 -16.36 -26.16
CA MET A 264 -7.57 -16.97 -27.29
C MET A 264 -6.89 -16.55 -28.59
N VAL A 265 -6.51 -17.52 -29.41
CA VAL A 265 -5.90 -17.35 -30.73
C VAL A 265 -6.82 -18.02 -31.74
N GLY A 266 -7.51 -17.21 -32.57
CA GLY A 266 -8.62 -17.70 -33.38
C GLY A 266 -9.74 -18.28 -32.50
N GLU A 267 -10.06 -19.55 -32.69
CA GLU A 267 -11.06 -20.27 -31.88
C GLU A 267 -10.45 -21.14 -30.77
N ARG A 268 -9.10 -21.15 -30.66
CA ARG A 268 -8.38 -22.00 -29.72
C ARG A 268 -7.97 -21.20 -28.49
N TYR A 269 -8.01 -21.87 -27.34
CA TYR A 269 -7.60 -21.29 -26.06
C TYR A 269 -6.23 -21.80 -25.67
N ARG A 270 -5.39 -20.92 -25.13
CA ARG A 270 -4.08 -21.27 -24.57
C ARG A 270 -3.84 -20.65 -23.21
N ARG A 271 -2.92 -21.26 -22.47
CA ARG A 271 -2.32 -20.68 -21.26
C ARG A 271 -1.33 -19.58 -21.66
N PHE A 272 -1.04 -18.69 -20.72
CA PHE A 272 0.13 -17.83 -20.84
C PHE A 272 1.39 -18.65 -20.61
N SER A 273 2.45 -18.40 -21.36
CA SER A 273 3.77 -18.96 -21.08
C SER A 273 4.32 -18.41 -19.74
N SER A 274 5.34 -19.04 -19.17
CA SER A 274 5.97 -18.54 -17.94
C SER A 274 6.56 -17.15 -18.13
N ARG A 275 7.12 -16.85 -19.31
CA ARG A 275 7.65 -15.51 -19.63
C ARG A 275 6.53 -14.48 -19.77
N GLU A 276 5.42 -14.81 -20.42
CA GLU A 276 4.24 -13.93 -20.47
C GLU A 276 3.68 -13.66 -19.08
N ALA A 277 3.55 -14.70 -18.24
CA ALA A 277 3.11 -14.54 -16.85
C ALA A 277 4.06 -13.65 -16.03
N ALA A 278 5.37 -13.79 -16.22
CA ALA A 278 6.40 -12.95 -15.60
C ALA A 278 6.26 -11.48 -16.04
N ARG A 279 6.10 -11.23 -17.35
CA ARG A 279 5.87 -9.88 -17.89
C ARG A 279 4.56 -9.29 -17.38
N ILE A 280 3.47 -10.05 -17.31
CA ILE A 280 2.18 -9.61 -16.71
C ILE A 280 2.36 -9.21 -15.24
N GLN A 281 3.23 -9.90 -14.50
CA GLN A 281 3.64 -9.55 -13.13
C GLN A 281 4.69 -8.43 -13.06
N SER A 282 5.10 -7.84 -14.19
CA SER A 282 6.12 -6.79 -14.31
C SER A 282 7.56 -7.18 -13.96
N PHE A 283 7.92 -8.46 -14.11
CA PHE A 283 9.32 -8.85 -14.12
C PHE A 283 10.00 -8.44 -15.44
N PRO A 284 11.26 -7.97 -15.40
CA PRO A 284 12.02 -7.69 -16.61
C PRO A 284 12.41 -8.98 -17.33
N ASP A 285 12.67 -8.89 -18.63
CA ASP A 285 13.08 -10.06 -19.44
C ASP A 285 14.44 -10.62 -19.03
N THR A 286 15.29 -9.79 -18.42
CA THR A 286 16.56 -10.20 -17.83
C THR A 286 16.41 -11.03 -16.57
N PHE A 287 15.21 -11.08 -15.96
CA PHE A 287 14.96 -11.90 -14.78
C PHE A 287 14.87 -13.38 -15.17
N LEU A 288 15.70 -14.21 -14.55
CA LEU A 288 15.89 -15.63 -14.86
C LEU A 288 14.95 -16.50 -14.02
N PHE A 289 14.17 -17.36 -14.66
CA PHE A 289 13.28 -18.34 -14.00
C PHE A 289 13.68 -19.80 -14.27
N ASP A 290 14.63 -20.02 -15.17
CA ASP A 290 14.93 -21.34 -15.75
C ASP A 290 15.73 -22.27 -14.83
N SER A 291 16.07 -21.81 -13.62
CA SER A 291 16.66 -22.66 -12.58
C SER A 291 15.70 -23.72 -12.03
N VAL A 292 14.41 -23.65 -12.36
CA VAL A 292 13.38 -24.60 -11.91
C VAL A 292 12.39 -24.95 -13.01
N SER A 293 11.61 -26.02 -12.80
CA SER A 293 10.60 -26.47 -13.76
C SER A 293 9.48 -25.45 -13.96
N GLN A 294 8.87 -25.45 -15.15
CA GLN A 294 7.80 -24.52 -15.53
C GLN A 294 6.65 -24.42 -14.49
N ILE A 295 6.28 -25.56 -13.89
CA ILE A 295 5.25 -25.62 -12.83
C ILE A 295 5.67 -24.78 -11.61
N ARG A 296 6.95 -24.85 -11.23
CA ARG A 296 7.51 -24.08 -10.12
C ARG A 296 7.65 -22.60 -10.47
N GLN A 297 8.01 -22.29 -11.72
CA GLN A 297 8.04 -20.91 -12.22
C GLN A 297 6.66 -20.25 -12.07
N TYR A 298 5.59 -20.89 -12.53
CA TYR A 298 4.21 -20.36 -12.38
C TYR A 298 3.82 -20.12 -10.93
N LYS A 299 4.17 -21.06 -10.03
CA LYS A 299 3.88 -20.91 -8.60
C LYS A 299 4.60 -19.68 -8.02
N ALA A 300 5.89 -19.52 -8.33
CA ALA A 300 6.70 -18.41 -7.86
C ALA A 300 6.18 -17.06 -8.39
N ILE A 301 5.94 -16.96 -9.70
CA ILE A 301 5.41 -15.77 -10.37
C ILE A 301 4.06 -15.36 -9.80
N GLY A 302 3.13 -16.31 -9.61
CA GLY A 302 1.78 -16.02 -9.12
C GLY A 302 1.74 -15.54 -7.66
N ASN A 303 2.68 -16.00 -6.83
CA ASN A 303 2.82 -15.56 -5.44
C ASN A 303 3.58 -14.24 -5.29
N ALA A 304 4.38 -13.83 -6.28
CA ALA A 304 5.19 -12.62 -6.18
C ALA A 304 4.35 -11.32 -6.08
N VAL A 305 4.96 -10.28 -5.52
CA VAL A 305 4.49 -8.90 -5.65
C VAL A 305 5.02 -8.33 -6.96
N PRO A 306 4.21 -7.60 -7.76
CA PRO A 306 4.71 -6.96 -8.99
C PRO A 306 5.87 -5.99 -8.73
N PRO A 307 7.06 -6.20 -9.32
CA PRO A 307 8.23 -5.36 -9.07
C PRO A 307 7.99 -3.87 -9.35
N VAL A 308 7.26 -3.53 -10.41
CA VAL A 308 6.98 -2.13 -10.77
C VAL A 308 6.10 -1.43 -9.73
N MET A 309 5.05 -2.09 -9.24
CA MET A 309 4.20 -1.53 -8.18
C MET A 309 5.02 -1.36 -6.89
N MET A 310 5.84 -2.35 -6.55
CA MET A 310 6.69 -2.29 -5.36
C MET A 310 7.77 -1.21 -5.49
N TRP A 311 8.31 -0.96 -6.67
CA TRP A 311 9.23 0.14 -6.92
C TRP A 311 8.59 1.50 -6.62
N HIS A 312 7.36 1.73 -7.06
CA HIS A 312 6.65 2.97 -6.75
C HIS A 312 6.46 3.16 -5.24
N ILE A 313 6.19 2.09 -4.49
CA ILE A 313 6.05 2.12 -3.02
C ILE A 313 7.40 2.41 -2.35
N ALA A 314 8.45 1.66 -2.70
CA ALA A 314 9.78 1.83 -2.12
C ALA A 314 10.35 3.22 -2.43
N HIS A 315 10.08 3.75 -3.63
CA HIS A 315 10.56 5.06 -4.04
C HIS A 315 9.97 6.21 -3.22
N THR A 316 8.75 6.08 -2.65
CA THR A 316 8.23 7.12 -1.75
C THR A 316 8.93 7.12 -0.39
N LEU A 317 9.43 5.97 0.06
CA LEU A 317 10.23 5.86 1.29
C LEU A 317 11.61 6.50 1.14
N VAL A 318 12.15 6.64 -0.07
CA VAL A 318 13.41 7.35 -0.32
C VAL A 318 13.36 8.80 0.18
N LYS A 319 12.19 9.45 0.12
CA LYS A 319 11.99 10.81 0.64
C LYS A 319 12.07 10.88 2.17
N CYS A 320 11.78 9.78 2.86
CA CYS A 320 11.87 9.71 4.32
C CYS A 320 13.33 9.61 4.78
N VAL A 321 14.18 8.94 3.98
CA VAL A 321 15.58 8.63 4.34
C VAL A 321 16.61 9.58 3.74
N SER A 322 16.24 10.36 2.73
CA SER A 322 17.18 11.29 2.11
C SER A 322 17.46 12.47 3.04
N LYS A 323 18.75 12.69 3.34
CA LYS A 323 19.28 13.92 3.94
C LYS A 323 19.17 15.11 2.97
N GLN A 324 18.02 15.31 2.31
CA GLN A 324 17.73 16.66 1.87
C GLN A 324 17.71 17.52 3.12
N ALA A 325 18.43 18.64 3.08
CA ALA A 325 18.48 19.56 4.21
C ALA A 325 17.05 19.75 4.75
N PRO A 326 16.82 19.65 6.06
CA PRO A 326 15.71 20.39 6.61
C PRO A 326 15.84 21.80 6.05
N LEU A 327 14.76 22.39 5.54
CA LEU A 327 14.72 23.83 5.38
C LEU A 327 15.31 24.44 6.67
N PRO A 328 16.30 25.34 6.58
CA PRO A 328 17.10 25.70 7.74
C PRO A 328 16.19 26.22 8.85
N LEU A 329 16.05 25.43 9.92
CA LEU A 329 15.53 25.89 11.20
C LEU A 329 16.61 26.77 11.83
N VAL A 330 16.70 28.01 11.34
CA VAL A 330 17.35 29.10 12.07
C VAL A 330 16.23 29.98 12.56
N HIS A 331 15.74 29.75 13.79
CA HIS A 331 14.96 30.78 14.46
C HIS A 331 15.46 31.00 15.88
N LYS A 332 16.08 32.17 16.07
CA LYS A 332 15.80 33.00 17.24
C LYS A 332 14.33 33.40 17.14
N TYR A 333 13.60 33.21 18.23
CA TYR A 333 12.16 33.35 18.25
C TYR A 333 11.74 34.82 18.40
N GLN A 334 10.75 35.20 17.59
CA GLN A 334 10.08 36.49 17.56
C GLN A 334 8.58 36.27 17.86
N SER A 335 7.92 37.23 18.49
CA SER A 335 6.55 37.09 19.06
C SER A 335 5.45 37.08 18.00
N LEU A 336 4.26 36.55 18.32
CA LEU A 336 3.09 36.41 17.42
C LEU A 336 2.73 37.66 16.60
N GLU A 337 2.95 38.87 17.13
CA GLU A 337 2.69 40.12 16.39
C GLU A 337 3.58 40.27 15.13
N GLU A 338 4.75 39.62 15.08
CA GLU A 338 5.65 39.61 13.92
C GLU A 338 5.29 38.53 12.88
N GLU A 339 4.44 37.54 13.20
CA GLU A 339 4.02 36.48 12.26
C GLU A 339 2.78 36.86 11.42
N GLU A 340 1.85 37.65 11.96
CA GLU A 340 0.73 38.21 11.17
C GLU A 340 1.21 39.08 10.00
N THR A 341 2.44 39.59 10.07
CA THR A 341 3.03 40.46 9.03
C THR A 341 3.79 39.72 7.93
N ASN A 342 4.15 38.44 8.09
CA ASN A 342 5.02 37.70 7.13
C ASN A 342 4.29 36.81 6.10
N GLY A 343 2.97 36.66 6.18
CA GLY A 343 2.17 36.16 5.05
C GLY A 343 2.33 34.68 4.66
N GLU A 344 2.63 33.76 5.58
CA GLU A 344 2.69 32.30 5.29
C GLU A 344 1.34 31.58 5.37
N TRP A 345 0.38 32.15 6.09
CA TRP A 345 -0.97 31.62 6.24
C TRP A 345 -1.95 32.49 5.47
N ILE A 346 -2.88 31.85 4.77
CA ILE A 346 -3.99 32.57 4.15
C ILE A 346 -5.15 32.48 5.11
N GLN A 347 -5.46 33.61 5.74
CA GLN A 347 -6.76 33.81 6.37
C GLN A 347 -7.79 33.89 5.25
N LEU A 348 -8.78 33.01 5.28
CA LEU A 348 -9.91 33.10 4.37
C LEU A 348 -10.84 34.19 4.88
N SER A 349 -10.92 35.33 4.18
CA SER A 349 -11.81 36.45 4.51
C SER A 349 -13.30 36.09 4.48
N LEU A 350 -13.62 34.90 3.97
CA LEU A 350 -14.94 34.28 4.00
C LEU A 350 -15.46 33.99 5.42
N PHE A 351 -14.55 33.92 6.40
CA PHE A 351 -14.89 33.57 7.77
C PHE A 351 -14.44 34.69 8.72
N GLU A 352 -15.19 34.92 9.81
CA GLU A 352 -14.87 35.96 10.81
C GLU A 352 -13.39 35.91 11.24
N PRO A 353 -12.81 37.01 11.78
CA PRO A 353 -11.36 37.21 11.96
C PRO A 353 -10.58 36.19 12.82
N LYS A 354 -11.20 35.06 13.22
CA LYS A 354 -10.63 34.02 14.08
C LYS A 354 -10.89 32.59 13.60
N ALA A 355 -11.46 32.37 12.42
CA ALA A 355 -12.19 31.12 12.20
C ALA A 355 -11.46 30.01 11.44
N LEU A 356 -10.74 30.24 10.33
CA LEU A 356 -10.11 29.16 9.56
C LEU A 356 -8.85 29.65 8.82
N TYR A 357 -7.72 28.95 9.00
CA TYR A 357 -6.47 29.20 8.30
C TYR A 357 -6.03 28.00 7.47
N PHE A 358 -5.50 28.28 6.28
CA PHE A 358 -4.87 27.30 5.41
C PHE A 358 -3.39 27.62 5.23
N SER A 359 -2.56 26.58 5.28
CA SER A 359 -1.13 26.73 5.02
C SER A 359 -0.90 26.96 3.53
N LYS A 360 -0.10 27.98 3.17
CA LYS A 360 0.37 28.15 1.78
C LYS A 360 1.20 26.95 1.28
N HIS A 361 1.86 26.26 2.20
CA HIS A 361 2.77 25.14 1.90
C HIS A 361 2.11 23.76 2.07
N ASN A 362 1.05 23.65 2.88
CA ASN A 362 0.35 22.40 3.17
C ASN A 362 -1.18 22.58 3.12
N ARG A 363 -1.70 22.72 1.89
CA ARG A 363 -3.14 22.97 1.64
C ARG A 363 -4.09 21.88 2.14
N GLY A 364 -3.57 20.73 2.57
CA GLY A 364 -4.36 19.65 3.18
C GLY A 364 -4.59 19.82 4.68
N THR A 365 -4.07 20.88 5.30
CA THR A 365 -4.18 21.14 6.74
C THR A 365 -5.02 22.39 7.01
N LEU A 366 -6.06 22.21 7.83
CA LEU A 366 -6.93 23.27 8.30
C LEU A 366 -6.68 23.54 9.78
N ILE A 367 -6.42 24.80 10.11
CA ILE A 367 -6.38 25.26 11.51
C ILE A 367 -7.68 26.00 11.79
N ALA A 368 -8.34 25.64 12.88
CA ALA A 368 -9.65 26.15 13.18
C ALA A 368 -9.87 26.39 14.67
N TYR A 369 -10.57 27.48 14.96
CA TYR A 369 -10.99 27.77 16.32
C TYR A 369 -12.11 26.82 16.74
N CYS A 370 -12.00 26.31 17.97
CA CYS A 370 -12.99 25.43 18.58
C CYS A 370 -13.28 25.91 19.99
N SER A 371 -14.49 26.40 20.23
CA SER A 371 -14.91 26.80 21.58
C SER A 371 -15.07 25.58 22.50
N LYS A 372 -15.03 25.81 23.82
CA LYS A 372 -15.36 24.78 24.82
C LYS A 372 -16.73 24.10 24.61
N ALA A 373 -17.68 24.77 23.99
CA ALA A 373 -19.00 24.20 23.68
C ALA A 373 -18.96 23.29 22.45
N GLU A 374 -18.14 23.62 21.44
CA GLU A 374 -17.93 22.82 20.23
C GLU A 374 -17.06 21.58 20.50
N ASN A 375 -16.07 21.72 21.39
CA ASN A 375 -15.20 20.62 21.81
C ASN A 375 -15.99 19.43 22.39
N LYS A 376 -17.11 19.68 23.08
CA LYS A 376 -17.99 18.63 23.61
C LYS A 376 -18.72 17.81 22.54
N ASN A 377 -18.72 18.28 21.28
CA ASN A 377 -19.38 17.63 20.15
C ASN A 377 -18.40 16.98 19.17
N ILE A 378 -17.10 16.91 19.50
CA ILE A 378 -16.11 16.18 18.69
C ILE A 378 -16.32 14.69 18.93
N PHE A 379 -17.03 14.04 18.00
CA PHE A 379 -17.21 12.59 17.99
C PHE A 379 -16.47 12.00 16.79
N ARG A 380 -17.21 11.47 15.80
CA ARG A 380 -16.68 10.95 14.52
C ARG A 380 -16.66 11.99 13.40
N TYR A 381 -17.12 13.20 13.69
CA TYR A 381 -17.12 14.31 12.76
C TYR A 381 -17.04 15.61 13.53
N MET A 382 -16.61 16.66 12.85
CA MET A 382 -16.72 18.01 13.35
C MET A 382 -17.31 18.93 12.28
N GLN A 383 -18.24 19.78 12.69
CA GLN A 383 -18.96 20.69 11.83
C GLN A 383 -18.86 22.08 12.42
N PHE A 384 -18.24 22.99 11.69
CA PHE A 384 -18.29 24.39 12.04
C PHE A 384 -19.59 25.00 11.49
N LYS A 385 -20.24 25.84 12.28
CA LYS A 385 -21.50 26.50 11.86
C LYS A 385 -21.26 27.70 10.94
N TYR A 386 -20.19 27.67 10.15
CA TYR A 386 -19.91 28.69 9.15
C TYR A 386 -20.64 28.34 7.85
N GLY A 387 -21.44 29.30 7.38
CA GLY A 387 -22.18 29.16 6.14
C GLY A 387 -21.27 29.34 4.92
N ILE A 388 -21.11 28.30 4.11
CA ILE A 388 -20.36 28.34 2.85
C ILE A 388 -21.31 28.51 1.66
N SER A 389 -20.94 29.32 0.68
CA SER A 389 -21.66 29.47 -0.60
C SER A 389 -21.05 28.55 -1.67
N ASP A 390 -21.81 28.26 -2.73
CA ASP A 390 -21.25 27.50 -3.86
C ASP A 390 -20.09 28.26 -4.54
N SER A 391 -20.15 29.59 -4.58
CA SER A 391 -19.06 30.46 -5.06
C SER A 391 -17.80 30.33 -4.22
N ASP A 392 -17.94 30.16 -2.91
CA ASP A 392 -16.80 30.02 -1.98
C ASP A 392 -16.06 28.70 -2.23
N ILE A 393 -16.79 27.64 -2.61
CA ILE A 393 -16.23 26.33 -2.98
C ILE A 393 -15.55 26.39 -4.35
N GLU A 394 -16.12 27.14 -5.28
CA GLU A 394 -15.50 27.36 -6.60
C GLU A 394 -14.19 28.15 -6.49
N GLU A 395 -14.13 29.14 -5.59
CA GLU A 395 -12.94 29.95 -5.33
C GLU A 395 -11.89 29.19 -4.50
N HIS A 396 -12.33 28.34 -3.57
CA HIS A 396 -11.48 27.56 -2.66
C HIS A 396 -11.81 26.06 -2.66
N PRO A 397 -11.56 25.34 -3.77
CA PRO A 397 -11.85 23.91 -3.87
C PRO A 397 -11.05 23.05 -2.87
N GLU A 398 -9.92 23.58 -2.36
CA GLU A 398 -9.11 22.92 -1.33
C GLU A 398 -9.87 22.62 -0.03
N LEU A 399 -10.93 23.39 0.28
CA LEU A 399 -11.79 23.19 1.44
C LEU A 399 -12.41 21.79 1.50
N LEU A 400 -12.64 21.17 0.33
CA LEU A 400 -13.18 19.81 0.21
C LEU A 400 -12.10 18.71 0.26
N SER A 401 -10.83 19.09 0.29
CA SER A 401 -9.67 18.19 0.24
C SER A 401 -8.85 18.16 1.53
N ILE A 402 -9.40 18.72 2.61
CA ILE A 402 -8.76 18.72 3.92
C ILE A 402 -8.58 17.29 4.42
N SER A 403 -7.34 16.99 4.83
CA SER A 403 -6.91 15.69 5.36
C SER A 403 -6.41 15.78 6.80
N ARG A 404 -6.19 16.99 7.31
CA ARG A 404 -5.73 17.26 8.68
C ARG A 404 -6.44 18.45 9.27
N LEU A 405 -6.82 18.34 10.53
CA LEU A 405 -7.54 19.36 11.27
C LEU A 405 -6.83 19.61 12.61
N VAL A 406 -6.47 20.87 12.83
CA VAL A 406 -5.87 21.36 14.08
C VAL A 406 -6.90 22.26 14.77
N LEU A 407 -7.30 21.92 15.98
CA LEU A 407 -8.25 22.72 16.75
C LEU A 407 -7.54 23.52 17.82
N HIS A 408 -7.89 24.80 17.95
CA HIS A 408 -7.38 25.65 19.02
C HIS A 408 -8.50 26.42 19.74
N ASP A 409 -8.33 26.68 21.04
CA ASP A 409 -9.15 27.59 21.86
C ASP A 409 -8.22 28.71 22.32
N LYS A 410 -8.44 29.92 21.79
CA LYS A 410 -7.52 31.06 21.97
C LYS A 410 -6.10 30.66 21.57
N GLU A 411 -5.17 30.77 22.51
CA GLU A 411 -3.75 30.48 22.37
C GLU A 411 -3.40 29.02 22.72
N ARG A 412 -4.35 28.08 22.64
CA ARG A 412 -4.09 26.69 23.01
C ARG A 412 -4.63 25.71 21.99
N VAL A 413 -3.77 24.84 21.46
CA VAL A 413 -4.21 23.68 20.69
C VAL A 413 -4.95 22.68 21.59
N ILE A 414 -6.15 22.34 21.18
CA ILE A 414 -7.08 21.42 21.86
C ILE A 414 -6.90 20.00 21.34
N GLY A 415 -6.62 19.84 20.04
CA GLY A 415 -6.55 18.51 19.45
C GLY A 415 -6.15 18.50 17.98
N TYR A 416 -5.61 17.35 17.59
CA TYR A 416 -5.21 17.02 16.24
C TYR A 416 -6.04 15.85 15.75
N TYR A 417 -6.55 15.98 14.53
CA TYR A 417 -7.42 15.00 13.92
C TYR A 417 -7.03 14.76 12.46
N ILE A 418 -7.09 13.50 12.05
CA ILE A 418 -7.02 13.14 10.64
C ILE A 418 -8.44 13.23 10.09
N VAL A 419 -8.58 13.88 8.93
CA VAL A 419 -9.87 14.01 8.25
C VAL A 419 -9.97 12.93 7.17
N GLU A 420 -10.89 11.98 7.37
CA GLU A 420 -11.18 10.89 6.42
C GLU A 420 -11.89 11.43 5.17
N SER A 421 -12.84 12.34 5.36
CA SER A 421 -13.56 12.98 4.25
C SER A 421 -14.17 14.32 4.68
N VAL A 422 -14.39 15.20 3.70
CA VAL A 422 -15.13 16.46 3.89
C VAL A 422 -16.45 16.37 3.15
N GLY A 423 -17.55 16.63 3.85
CA GLY A 423 -18.91 16.68 3.31
C GLY A 423 -19.54 18.06 3.43
N LEU A 424 -20.69 18.23 2.77
CA LEU A 424 -21.53 19.43 2.89
C LEU A 424 -22.84 19.05 3.57
N ASP A 425 -23.13 19.68 4.70
CA ASP A 425 -24.45 19.61 5.31
C ASP A 425 -25.36 20.67 4.72
N LYS A 426 -26.33 20.24 3.90
CA LYS A 426 -27.39 21.08 3.33
C LYS A 426 -28.60 20.99 4.25
N ALA A 427 -28.81 22.00 5.10
CA ALA A 427 -29.90 22.02 6.06
C ALA A 427 -31.26 21.76 5.38
N LYS A 428 -31.92 20.65 5.73
CA LYS A 428 -33.30 20.38 5.28
C LYS A 428 -34.27 21.30 6.03
N GLY A 429 -34.96 22.19 5.32
CA GLY A 429 -36.26 22.71 5.77
C GLY A 429 -36.34 24.16 6.28
N THR A 430 -35.31 25.00 6.16
CA THR A 430 -35.46 26.45 6.42
C THR A 430 -34.74 27.27 5.35
N LYS A 431 -35.46 28.19 4.68
CA LYS A 431 -35.02 28.99 3.53
C LYS A 431 -33.84 29.97 3.80
N SER A 432 -33.18 29.93 4.96
CA SER A 432 -32.15 30.92 5.33
C SER A 432 -30.83 30.35 5.88
N LYS A 433 -30.64 29.03 5.99
CA LYS A 433 -29.35 28.47 6.42
C LYS A 433 -28.47 28.11 5.24
N LYS A 434 -27.35 28.83 5.10
CA LYS A 434 -26.25 28.45 4.20
C LYS A 434 -25.73 27.04 4.59
N PRO A 435 -25.31 26.21 3.61
CA PRO A 435 -24.69 24.92 3.91
C PRO A 435 -23.40 25.10 4.70
N SER A 436 -22.90 24.05 5.33
CA SER A 436 -21.66 24.09 6.10
C SER A 436 -20.81 22.85 5.85
N LEU A 437 -19.50 22.97 6.03
CA LEU A 437 -18.56 21.86 5.86
C LEU A 437 -18.57 20.95 7.10
N VAL A 438 -18.59 19.64 6.84
CA VAL A 438 -18.52 18.59 7.84
C VAL A 438 -17.26 17.78 7.61
N TYR A 439 -16.39 17.73 8.60
CA TYR A 439 -15.12 17.02 8.56
C TYR A 439 -15.28 15.69 9.29
N MET A 440 -15.27 14.58 8.56
CA MET A 440 -15.31 13.23 9.14
C MET A 440 -13.93 12.89 9.67
N LEU A 441 -13.82 12.52 10.95
CA LEU A 441 -12.53 12.32 11.62
C LEU A 441 -12.20 10.82 11.70
N GLU A 442 -10.94 10.46 11.40
CA GLU A 442 -10.47 9.07 11.48
C GLU A 442 -10.24 8.66 12.94
N GLY A 443 -10.98 7.65 13.40
CA GLY A 443 -10.78 7.09 14.75
C GLY A 443 -11.60 7.75 15.86
N THR A 444 -11.23 7.44 17.12
CA THR A 444 -11.96 7.80 18.34
C THR A 444 -12.13 9.31 18.53
N ASN A 445 -13.04 9.72 19.40
CA ASN A 445 -13.29 11.12 19.80
C ASN A 445 -12.11 11.80 20.54
N GLU A 446 -11.01 11.07 20.75
CA GLU A 446 -9.86 11.54 21.52
C GLU A 446 -8.81 12.13 20.56
N PRO A 447 -8.22 13.29 20.91
CA PRO A 447 -7.13 13.84 20.13
C PRO A 447 -5.94 12.87 20.11
N ILE A 448 -5.21 12.84 19.00
CA ILE A 448 -4.02 11.98 18.87
C ILE A 448 -3.04 12.32 20.02
N PRO A 449 -2.72 11.39 20.94
CA PRO A 449 -1.81 11.66 22.04
C PRO A 449 -0.39 11.87 21.51
N HIS A 450 0.29 12.89 22.01
CA HIS A 450 1.67 13.29 21.69
C HIS A 450 1.88 14.05 20.37
N ILE A 451 1.43 15.30 20.37
CA ILE A 451 2.12 16.35 19.62
C ILE A 451 2.55 17.40 20.66
N SER A 452 3.84 17.45 20.94
CA SER A 452 4.41 18.58 21.69
C SER A 452 4.22 19.83 20.83
N SER A 453 3.97 21.00 21.43
CA SER A 453 3.89 22.28 20.70
C SER A 453 5.15 22.58 19.88
N THR A 454 6.25 21.86 20.15
CA THR A 454 7.50 21.91 19.39
C THR A 454 7.45 21.23 18.00
N ASP A 455 6.49 20.34 17.73
CA ASP A 455 6.52 19.49 16.51
C ASP A 455 5.83 20.11 15.29
N ILE A 456 5.20 21.28 15.42
CA ILE A 456 4.36 21.86 14.34
C ILE A 456 4.74 23.27 13.88
N ASN A 457 5.79 23.92 14.41
CA ASN A 457 6.03 25.34 14.10
C ASN A 457 4.73 26.17 14.24
N LEU A 458 3.98 25.93 15.30
CA LEU A 458 2.91 26.81 15.74
C LEU A 458 3.35 27.35 17.10
N VAL A 459 3.85 28.57 17.13
CA VAL A 459 3.89 29.34 18.37
C VAL A 459 2.46 29.86 18.58
N ILE A 460 1.86 29.58 19.73
CA ILE A 460 0.55 30.11 20.08
C ILE A 460 0.68 31.19 21.13
#